data_AF-A0A6A4K5Y6-F1
#
_entry.id   AF-A0A6A4K5Y6-F1
#
_cell.length_a   1.000
_cell.length_b   1.000
_cell.length_c   1.000
_cell.angle_alpha   90.00
_cell.angle_beta   90.00
_cell.angle_gamma   90.00
#
_symmetry.space_group_name_H-M   'P 1'
#
loop_
_entity.id
_entity.type
_entity.pdbx_description
1 polymer ?
#
loop_
_entity_poly.entity_id
_entity_poly.type
_entity_poly.pdbx_seq_one_letter_code
_entity_poly.pdbx_strand_id
1 'polypeptide(L)'
;MTSDIVVIWEDILGFENAEFYIKRWPEMDGLCFKDVLISFPDAIPCGVKVATDGGKIILNPDDTYALKEGDEILVIAEDDDTYAPGPTPEMGEPTANAILILFLYFFSSQVLEAFLAEGSELWMFNEVPEKERERKLTDGGLDISGLANIKLVHREGNAVIRRHLESLPLETFDSILILADESVEDSVVHSDSRSLATLLLIRDIQSKRLPYRDTKSIPLRHSGFCHSSWIREMQQASDKSIIISEILDSRTRNLVSVSRISDYVLSNELVSMALAMVAEDKQINRVLEELFAEEGNEMCIKPAEFYLYDQEELCFYDVMIRGRQRQEIVIGYRLPSAECAIINPENKAEPRKWSLDDVFVVISLGE
;
A
#
# COMPACT_ATOMS: atom_id res chain seq x y z
N MET A 1 13.87 -0.42 4.97
CA MET A 1 12.90 -0.78 3.91
C MET A 1 13.40 -0.49 2.50
N THR A 2 14.33 0.45 2.24
CA THR A 2 14.89 0.60 0.87
C THR A 2 16.04 -0.34 0.53
N SER A 3 16.59 -1.08 1.50
CA SER A 3 17.28 -2.34 1.16
C SER A 3 16.37 -3.26 0.36
N ASP A 4 15.08 -3.23 0.63
CA ASP A 4 14.15 -4.25 0.17
C ASP A 4 13.72 -3.99 -1.27
N ILE A 5 13.50 -2.72 -1.66
CA ILE A 5 13.21 -2.37 -3.06
C ILE A 5 14.43 -2.63 -3.96
N VAL A 6 15.64 -2.38 -3.46
CA VAL A 6 16.88 -2.66 -4.20
C VAL A 6 17.04 -4.17 -4.39
N VAL A 7 16.78 -4.97 -3.36
CA VAL A 7 16.78 -6.44 -3.46
C VAL A 7 15.68 -6.95 -4.41
N ILE A 8 14.49 -6.35 -4.40
CA ILE A 8 13.43 -6.71 -5.38
C ILE A 8 13.86 -6.36 -6.80
N TRP A 9 14.47 -5.19 -7.01
CA TRP A 9 15.02 -4.82 -8.31
C TRP A 9 16.18 -5.73 -8.71
N GLU A 10 17.00 -6.21 -7.78
CA GLU A 10 18.01 -7.24 -8.04
C GLU A 10 17.37 -8.58 -8.42
N ASP A 11 16.26 -8.97 -7.80
CA ASP A 11 15.54 -10.21 -8.14
C ASP A 11 14.79 -10.16 -9.47
N ILE A 12 14.22 -9.00 -9.86
CA ILE A 12 13.49 -8.83 -11.13
C ILE A 12 14.42 -8.53 -12.31
N LEU A 13 15.53 -7.82 -12.07
CA LEU A 13 16.53 -7.53 -13.11
C LEU A 13 17.60 -8.62 -13.21
N GLY A 14 17.70 -9.50 -12.20
CA GLY A 14 18.63 -10.62 -12.18
C GLY A 14 18.07 -11.82 -12.92
N PHE A 15 18.81 -12.28 -13.94
CA PHE A 15 18.57 -13.50 -14.74
C PHE A 15 18.43 -14.82 -13.98
N GLU A 16 18.38 -14.81 -12.65
CA GLU A 16 18.29 -16.01 -11.84
C GLU A 16 16.86 -16.32 -11.36
N ASN A 17 15.89 -15.40 -11.51
CA ASN A 17 14.51 -15.57 -11.01
C ASN A 17 13.43 -15.29 -12.07
N ALA A 18 12.66 -14.20 -11.92
CA ALA A 18 11.48 -13.92 -12.74
C ALA A 18 11.60 -12.57 -13.45
N GLU A 19 11.43 -12.58 -14.76
CA GLU A 19 11.65 -11.45 -15.65
C GLU A 19 10.39 -11.10 -16.46
N PHE A 20 10.46 -9.97 -17.16
CA PHE A 20 9.40 -9.51 -18.04
C PHE A 20 9.45 -10.20 -19.41
N TYR A 21 8.36 -10.83 -19.80
CA TYR A 21 8.17 -11.41 -21.13
C TYR A 21 6.92 -10.87 -21.81
N ILE A 22 6.99 -10.68 -23.13
CA ILE A 22 5.86 -10.26 -23.96
C ILE A 22 5.55 -11.37 -24.96
N LYS A 23 4.32 -11.88 -24.92
CA LYS A 23 3.93 -12.99 -25.79
C LYS A 23 2.48 -12.90 -26.23
N ARG A 24 2.23 -13.32 -27.47
CA ARG A 24 0.90 -13.38 -28.06
C ARG A 24 0.16 -14.65 -27.63
N TRP A 25 -1.05 -14.50 -27.11
CA TRP A 25 -1.93 -15.60 -26.73
C TRP A 25 -3.31 -15.46 -27.39
N PRO A 26 -3.53 -16.05 -28.60
CA PRO A 26 -4.78 -15.88 -29.34
C PRO A 26 -6.03 -16.37 -28.60
N GLU A 27 -5.89 -17.37 -27.74
CA GLU A 27 -6.96 -17.90 -26.91
C GLU A 27 -7.45 -16.93 -25.81
N MET A 28 -6.73 -15.85 -25.55
CA MET A 28 -7.12 -14.80 -24.60
C MET A 28 -7.91 -13.65 -25.25
N ASP A 29 -8.14 -13.71 -26.57
CA ASP A 29 -8.86 -12.65 -27.28
C ASP A 29 -10.31 -12.52 -26.79
N GLY A 30 -10.72 -11.26 -26.57
CA GLY A 30 -12.04 -10.92 -26.07
C GLY A 30 -12.22 -11.05 -24.56
N LEU A 31 -11.24 -11.59 -23.83
CA LEU A 31 -11.24 -11.60 -22.36
C LEU A 31 -10.88 -10.21 -21.82
N CYS A 32 -11.46 -9.87 -20.67
CA CYS A 32 -11.10 -8.66 -19.93
C CYS A 32 -9.80 -8.88 -19.17
N PHE A 33 -9.01 -7.82 -18.97
CA PHE A 33 -7.72 -7.92 -18.30
C PHE A 33 -7.83 -8.52 -16.89
N LYS A 34 -8.91 -8.25 -16.16
CA LYS A 34 -9.18 -8.86 -14.85
C LYS A 34 -9.21 -10.40 -14.88
N ASP A 35 -9.70 -10.98 -15.99
CA ASP A 35 -9.83 -12.43 -16.14
C ASP A 35 -8.47 -12.99 -16.59
N VAL A 36 -7.78 -12.27 -17.48
CA VAL A 36 -6.42 -12.58 -17.93
C VAL A 36 -5.45 -12.63 -16.75
N LEU A 37 -5.55 -11.67 -15.82
CA LEU A 37 -4.68 -11.54 -14.64
C LEU A 37 -4.57 -12.84 -13.82
N ILE A 38 -5.68 -13.57 -13.70
CA ILE A 38 -5.75 -14.82 -12.92
C ILE A 38 -5.70 -16.08 -13.80
N SER A 39 -5.42 -15.94 -15.10
CA SER A 39 -5.41 -17.04 -16.05
C SER A 39 -4.06 -17.74 -16.15
N PHE A 40 -2.99 -17.24 -15.53
CA PHE A 40 -1.65 -17.82 -15.64
C PHE A 40 -1.21 -18.39 -14.28
N PRO A 41 -1.08 -19.72 -14.12
CA PRO A 41 -0.57 -20.34 -12.90
C PRO A 41 0.89 -19.98 -12.62
N ASP A 42 1.70 -19.93 -13.66
CA ASP A 42 3.16 -19.81 -13.58
C ASP A 42 3.69 -18.42 -13.99
N ALA A 43 2.79 -17.45 -14.23
CA ALA A 43 3.15 -16.08 -14.55
C ALA A 43 2.18 -15.07 -13.93
N ILE A 44 2.58 -13.80 -13.87
CA ILE A 44 1.73 -12.69 -13.45
C ILE A 44 1.59 -11.68 -14.59
N PRO A 45 0.42 -11.59 -15.25
CA PRO A 45 0.15 -10.53 -16.21
C PRO A 45 0.21 -9.16 -15.56
N CYS A 46 1.03 -8.26 -16.12
CA CYS A 46 1.22 -6.92 -15.58
C CYS A 46 1.02 -5.81 -16.62
N GLY A 47 0.77 -6.18 -17.88
CA GLY A 47 0.46 -5.21 -18.92
C GLY A 47 -0.01 -5.83 -20.22
N VAL A 48 -0.35 -4.98 -21.18
CA VAL A 48 -0.75 -5.37 -22.53
C VAL A 48 0.01 -4.52 -23.56
N LYS A 49 0.56 -5.17 -24.58
CA LYS A 49 1.07 -4.51 -25.78
C LYS A 49 -0.04 -4.44 -26.82
N VAL A 50 -0.50 -3.21 -27.07
CA VAL A 50 -1.66 -2.93 -27.91
C VAL A 50 -1.26 -2.91 -29.38
N ALA A 51 -1.78 -3.86 -30.16
CA ALA A 51 -1.47 -3.99 -31.58
C ALA A 51 -1.96 -2.79 -32.40
N THR A 52 -3.16 -2.28 -32.07
CA THR A 52 -3.76 -1.16 -32.80
C THR A 52 -3.07 0.18 -32.55
N ASP A 53 -2.25 0.28 -31.51
CA ASP A 53 -1.51 1.50 -31.14
C ASP A 53 0.00 1.35 -31.41
N GLY A 54 0.33 0.74 -32.55
CA GLY A 54 1.72 0.58 -32.99
C GLY A 54 2.60 -0.24 -32.04
N GLY A 55 2.01 -1.12 -31.22
CA GLY A 55 2.72 -1.89 -30.20
C GLY A 55 3.11 -1.07 -28.98
N LYS A 56 2.31 -0.06 -28.60
CA LYS A 56 2.43 0.61 -27.31
C LYS A 56 2.18 -0.39 -26.17
N ILE A 57 3.04 -0.38 -25.16
CA ILE A 57 2.86 -1.17 -23.95
C ILE A 57 2.08 -0.31 -22.94
N ILE A 58 1.06 -0.89 -22.33
CA ILE A 58 0.28 -0.32 -21.25
C ILE A 58 0.53 -1.19 -20.03
N LEU A 59 1.25 -0.67 -19.04
CA LEU A 59 1.36 -1.28 -17.72
C LEU A 59 0.08 -1.03 -16.94
N ASN A 60 -0.32 -2.01 -16.12
CA ASN A 60 -1.48 -1.89 -15.25
C ASN A 60 -2.75 -1.37 -15.94
N PRO A 61 -3.20 -2.04 -17.03
CA PRO A 61 -4.41 -1.62 -17.73
C PRO A 61 -5.65 -1.77 -16.85
N ASP A 62 -6.71 -1.07 -17.23
CA ASP A 62 -8.02 -1.15 -16.56
C ASP A 62 -8.58 -2.58 -16.63
N ASP A 63 -9.27 -3.01 -15.57
CA ASP A 63 -9.86 -4.35 -15.46
C ASP A 63 -10.84 -4.69 -16.59
N THR A 64 -11.49 -3.67 -17.16
CA THR A 64 -12.44 -3.78 -18.27
C THR A 64 -11.78 -3.76 -19.65
N TYR A 65 -10.45 -3.59 -19.72
CA TYR A 65 -9.72 -3.65 -20.98
C TYR A 65 -9.91 -5.03 -21.62
N ALA A 66 -10.57 -5.07 -22.78
CA ALA A 66 -10.76 -6.29 -23.54
C ALA A 66 -9.59 -6.50 -24.51
N LEU A 67 -8.89 -7.64 -24.40
CA LEU A 67 -7.81 -8.01 -25.30
C LEU A 67 -8.35 -8.17 -26.72
N LYS A 68 -7.67 -7.53 -27.68
CA LYS A 68 -8.03 -7.57 -29.10
C LYS A 68 -7.12 -8.51 -29.87
N GLU A 69 -7.58 -8.87 -31.07
CA GLU A 69 -6.77 -9.62 -32.01
C GLU A 69 -5.43 -8.92 -32.27
N GLY A 70 -4.35 -9.63 -31.97
CA GLY A 70 -2.97 -9.14 -32.13
C GLY A 70 -2.34 -8.56 -30.87
N ASP A 71 -3.12 -8.28 -29.83
CA ASP A 71 -2.57 -7.80 -28.56
C ASP A 71 -1.71 -8.88 -27.89
N GLU A 72 -0.59 -8.48 -27.32
CA GLU A 72 0.35 -9.36 -26.62
C GLU A 72 0.31 -9.06 -25.13
N ILE A 73 0.49 -10.08 -24.30
CA ILE A 73 0.41 -9.96 -22.84
C ILE A 73 1.83 -9.80 -22.32
N LEU A 74 2.04 -8.77 -21.50
CA LEU A 74 3.25 -8.60 -20.70
C LEU A 74 3.05 -9.34 -19.38
N VAL A 75 3.96 -10.26 -19.06
CA VAL A 75 3.94 -11.04 -17.82
C VAL A 75 5.27 -10.96 -17.09
N ILE A 76 5.26 -11.25 -15.80
CA ILE A 76 6.44 -11.65 -15.04
C ILE A 76 6.43 -13.18 -14.93
N ALA A 77 7.47 -13.85 -15.42
CA ALA A 77 7.61 -15.31 -15.44
C ALA A 77 9.08 -15.74 -15.25
N GLU A 78 9.33 -17.01 -14.96
CA GLU A 78 10.70 -17.54 -14.79
C GLU A 78 11.49 -17.59 -16.11
N ASP A 79 10.82 -17.93 -17.21
CA ASP A 79 11.42 -18.02 -18.54
C ASP A 79 10.34 -17.82 -19.63
N ASP A 80 10.72 -17.69 -20.90
CA ASP A 80 9.81 -17.42 -22.02
C ASP A 80 8.88 -18.60 -22.40
N ASP A 81 9.25 -19.82 -21.98
CA ASP A 81 8.57 -21.08 -22.26
C ASP A 81 7.98 -21.80 -21.03
N THR A 82 8.12 -21.25 -19.83
CA THR A 82 7.68 -21.87 -18.56
C THR A 82 6.23 -21.58 -18.18
N TYR A 83 5.53 -20.72 -18.92
CA TYR A 83 4.16 -20.32 -18.60
C TYR A 83 3.19 -20.48 -19.77
N ALA A 84 1.94 -20.79 -19.42
CA ALA A 84 0.81 -20.87 -20.33
C ALA A 84 -0.48 -20.51 -19.57
N PRO A 85 -1.54 -20.07 -20.28
CA PRO A 85 -2.83 -19.88 -19.65
C PRO A 85 -3.41 -21.23 -19.20
N GLY A 86 -3.99 -21.23 -18.00
CA GLY A 86 -4.64 -22.36 -17.36
C GLY A 86 -6.12 -22.08 -17.05
N PRO A 87 -6.83 -23.05 -16.45
CA PRO A 87 -8.21 -22.84 -16.03
C PRO A 87 -8.29 -21.73 -14.99
N THR A 88 -9.25 -20.82 -15.17
CA THR A 88 -9.54 -19.79 -14.16
C THR A 88 -9.99 -20.46 -12.86
N PRO A 89 -9.38 -20.10 -11.71
CA PRO A 89 -9.74 -20.71 -10.44
C PRO A 89 -11.18 -20.35 -10.06
N GLU A 90 -11.94 -21.31 -9.51
CA GLU A 90 -13.25 -21.04 -8.89
C GLU A 90 -13.02 -20.34 -7.55
N MET A 91 -13.10 -19.01 -7.56
CA MET A 91 -12.83 -18.18 -6.39
C MET A 91 -14.12 -17.84 -5.62
N GLY A 92 -14.03 -17.78 -4.29
CA GLY A 92 -15.10 -17.22 -3.45
C GLY A 92 -15.16 -15.70 -3.58
N GLU A 93 -16.36 -15.11 -3.55
CA GLU A 93 -16.49 -13.65 -3.48
C GLU A 93 -15.72 -13.11 -2.25
N PRO A 94 -14.88 -12.07 -2.39
CA PRO A 94 -14.10 -11.55 -1.29
C PRO A 94 -15.05 -10.97 -0.22
N THR A 95 -15.08 -11.57 0.96
CA THR A 95 -15.73 -10.98 2.13
C THR A 95 -14.89 -9.81 2.63
N ALA A 96 -15.18 -8.61 2.14
CA ALA A 96 -14.60 -7.40 2.69
C ALA A 96 -15.21 -7.15 4.08
N ASN A 97 -14.39 -7.09 5.12
CA ASN A 97 -14.85 -6.77 6.47
C ASN A 97 -14.66 -5.28 6.77
N ALA A 98 -15.52 -4.75 7.64
CA ALA A 98 -15.52 -3.37 8.10
C ALA A 98 -14.16 -2.90 8.65
N ILE A 99 -13.71 -1.70 8.26
CA ILE A 99 -12.49 -1.04 8.76
C ILE A 99 -12.88 0.18 9.61
N LEU A 100 -12.17 0.45 10.71
CA LEU A 100 -12.37 1.60 11.61
C LEU A 100 -11.26 2.67 11.40
N ILE A 101 -11.59 3.80 10.78
CA ILE A 101 -10.63 4.86 10.43
C ILE A 101 -10.88 6.14 11.24
N LEU A 102 -9.84 6.71 11.86
CA LEU A 102 -9.90 8.03 12.49
C LEU A 102 -9.33 9.11 11.57
N PHE A 103 -10.18 10.05 11.17
CA PHE A 103 -9.82 11.27 10.47
C PHE A 103 -9.63 12.42 11.44
N LEU A 104 -8.50 13.09 11.32
CA LEU A 104 -8.21 14.34 11.99
C LEU A 104 -8.15 15.43 10.92
N TYR A 105 -9.00 16.46 11.07
CA TYR A 105 -9.21 17.59 10.14
C TYR A 105 -10.08 17.30 8.89
N PHE A 106 -10.43 18.35 8.12
CA PHE A 106 -11.47 18.33 7.08
C PHE A 106 -10.93 17.79 5.74
N PHE A 107 -11.78 17.12 4.97
CA PHE A 107 -11.44 16.43 3.74
C PHE A 107 -12.52 16.68 2.68
N SER A 108 -12.14 16.71 1.40
CA SER A 108 -13.09 16.88 0.30
C SER A 108 -13.86 15.59 0.02
N SER A 109 -15.19 15.69 0.01
CA SER A 109 -16.21 14.62 -0.06
C SER A 109 -16.05 13.52 -1.14
N GLN A 110 -15.25 13.71 -2.20
CA GLN A 110 -15.30 12.85 -3.39
C GLN A 110 -14.59 11.50 -3.25
N VAL A 111 -13.71 11.32 -2.26
CA VAL A 111 -12.89 10.10 -2.12
C VAL A 111 -13.46 9.12 -1.08
N LEU A 112 -14.51 9.50 -0.33
CA LEU A 112 -14.95 8.72 0.83
C LEU A 112 -15.65 7.41 0.47
N GLU A 113 -16.37 7.37 -0.65
CA GLU A 113 -17.23 6.23 -1.00
C GLU A 113 -16.52 5.18 -1.87
N ALA A 114 -15.40 5.53 -2.51
CA ALA A 114 -14.70 4.66 -3.46
C ALA A 114 -13.73 3.65 -2.80
N PHE A 115 -13.42 3.80 -1.51
CA PHE A 115 -12.33 3.08 -0.85
C PHE A 115 -12.71 2.24 0.37
N LEU A 116 -13.98 2.26 0.82
CA LEU A 116 -14.38 1.60 2.07
C LEU A 116 -15.39 0.48 1.85
N ALA A 117 -15.05 -0.69 2.39
CA ALA A 117 -15.89 -1.89 2.39
C ALA A 117 -17.18 -1.70 3.21
N GLU A 118 -18.21 -2.47 2.88
CA GLU A 118 -19.49 -2.46 3.60
C GLU A 118 -19.30 -2.75 5.10
N GLY A 119 -19.89 -1.90 5.94
CA GLY A 119 -19.81 -1.98 7.40
C GLY A 119 -18.70 -1.16 8.04
N SER A 120 -17.83 -0.52 7.26
CA SER A 120 -16.72 0.30 7.77
C SER A 120 -17.22 1.47 8.64
N GLU A 121 -16.44 1.83 9.66
CA GLU A 121 -16.74 2.94 10.57
C GLU A 121 -15.71 4.06 10.39
N LEU A 122 -16.21 5.28 10.19
CA LEU A 122 -15.39 6.47 9.95
C LEU A 122 -15.55 7.47 11.09
N TRP A 123 -14.51 7.67 11.87
CA TRP A 123 -14.50 8.63 12.97
C TRP A 123 -13.88 9.95 12.53
N MET A 124 -14.61 11.05 12.65
CA MET A 124 -14.07 12.39 12.39
C MET A 124 -13.86 13.14 13.70
N PHE A 125 -12.62 13.53 13.97
CA PHE A 125 -12.23 14.31 15.12
C PHE A 125 -11.60 15.65 14.70
N ASN A 126 -12.29 16.75 14.99
CA ASN A 126 -11.80 18.10 14.76
C ASN A 126 -12.59 19.13 15.59
N GLU A 127 -12.18 20.39 15.54
CA GLU A 127 -12.77 21.50 16.31
C GLU A 127 -14.08 22.02 15.71
N VAL A 128 -14.46 21.58 14.50
CA VAL A 128 -15.68 22.05 13.85
C VAL A 128 -16.89 21.40 14.53
N PRO A 129 -17.93 22.15 14.92
CA PRO A 129 -19.15 21.58 15.46
C PRO A 129 -19.82 20.58 14.50
N GLU A 130 -20.41 19.51 15.02
CA GLU A 130 -21.02 18.42 14.24
C GLU A 130 -22.01 18.93 13.18
N LYS A 131 -22.91 19.84 13.56
CA LYS A 131 -23.91 20.45 12.66
C LYS A 131 -23.29 21.21 11.49
N GLU A 132 -22.12 21.81 11.71
CA GLU A 132 -21.42 22.53 10.65
C GLU A 132 -20.65 21.58 9.74
N ARG A 133 -20.13 20.47 10.27
CA ARG A 133 -19.50 19.40 9.46
C ARG A 133 -20.49 18.76 8.50
N GLU A 134 -21.67 18.37 8.98
CA GLU A 134 -22.71 17.78 8.14
C GLU A 134 -23.10 18.72 7.00
N ARG A 135 -23.26 20.02 7.30
CA ARG A 135 -23.53 21.04 6.29
C ARG A 135 -22.40 21.11 5.25
N LYS A 136 -21.14 21.20 5.69
CA LYS A 136 -19.98 21.26 4.78
C LYS A 136 -19.83 20.02 3.91
N LEU A 137 -20.08 18.83 4.46
CA LEU A 137 -20.05 17.56 3.71
C LEU A 137 -21.16 17.51 2.66
N THR A 138 -22.37 17.96 3.02
CA THR A 138 -23.51 18.05 2.10
C THR A 138 -23.27 19.09 1.00
N ASP A 139 -22.73 20.26 1.35
CA ASP A 139 -22.35 21.31 0.38
C ASP A 139 -21.24 20.83 -0.56
N GLY A 140 -20.37 19.93 -0.09
CA GLY A 140 -19.38 19.22 -0.90
C GLY A 140 -19.95 18.12 -1.79
N GLY A 141 -21.25 17.82 -1.72
CA GLY A 141 -21.92 16.81 -2.53
C GLY A 141 -21.92 15.39 -1.94
N LEU A 142 -21.56 15.21 -0.66
CA LEU A 142 -21.72 13.92 0.04
C LEU A 142 -23.16 13.79 0.58
N ASP A 143 -23.90 12.77 0.14
CA ASP A 143 -25.20 12.43 0.73
C ASP A 143 -25.03 11.57 1.98
N ILE A 144 -24.94 12.22 3.14
CA ILE A 144 -24.78 11.57 4.45
C ILE A 144 -25.94 10.60 4.75
N SER A 145 -27.13 10.87 4.19
CA SER A 145 -28.33 10.04 4.43
C SER A 145 -28.41 8.80 3.54
N GLY A 146 -27.64 8.77 2.45
CA GLY A 146 -27.58 7.69 1.46
C GLY A 146 -26.42 6.71 1.67
N LEU A 147 -25.52 6.95 2.64
CA LEU A 147 -24.37 6.09 2.91
C LEU A 147 -24.83 4.73 3.43
N ALA A 148 -24.83 3.71 2.56
CA ALA A 148 -25.16 2.33 2.92
C ALA A 148 -23.95 1.58 3.49
N ASN A 149 -22.74 1.93 3.05
CA ASN A 149 -21.53 1.14 3.27
C ASN A 149 -20.69 1.60 4.47
N ILE A 150 -20.87 2.83 4.95
CA ILE A 150 -19.99 3.47 5.94
C ILE A 150 -20.83 4.12 7.06
N LYS A 151 -20.41 3.93 8.31
CA LYS A 151 -20.99 4.62 9.46
C LYS A 151 -20.09 5.77 9.92
N LEU A 152 -20.57 7.01 9.79
CA LEU A 152 -19.86 8.19 10.31
C LEU A 152 -20.09 8.37 11.81
N VAL A 153 -19.01 8.65 12.54
CA VAL A 153 -19.00 8.99 13.96
C VAL A 153 -18.30 10.31 14.18
N HIS A 154 -19.01 11.28 14.74
CA HIS A 154 -18.48 12.63 14.99
C HIS A 154 -17.96 12.77 16.43
N ARG A 155 -16.75 13.33 16.55
CA ARG A 155 -16.16 13.77 17.82
C ARG A 155 -15.61 15.18 17.69
N GLU A 156 -15.92 16.03 18.66
CA GLU A 156 -15.42 17.40 18.72
C GLU A 156 -14.20 17.48 19.63
N GLY A 157 -13.12 18.07 19.14
CA GLY A 157 -11.91 18.25 19.91
C GLY A 157 -10.73 18.75 19.09
N ASN A 158 -9.75 19.28 19.80
CA ASN A 158 -8.51 19.78 19.23
C ASN A 158 -7.42 18.69 19.29
N ALA A 159 -6.84 18.35 18.13
CA ALA A 159 -5.89 17.23 18.00
C ALA A 159 -4.50 17.51 18.56
N VAL A 160 -4.14 18.78 18.80
CA VAL A 160 -2.90 19.12 19.52
C VAL A 160 -3.07 19.11 21.04
N ILE A 161 -4.28 18.87 21.55
CA ILE A 161 -4.57 18.77 22.98
C ILE A 161 -4.65 17.30 23.41
N ARG A 162 -3.63 16.86 24.15
CA ARG A 162 -3.54 15.49 24.71
C ARG A 162 -4.85 15.00 25.36
N ARG A 163 -5.46 15.79 26.25
CA ARG A 163 -6.68 15.39 26.98
C ARG A 163 -7.85 15.06 26.04
N HIS A 164 -7.93 15.71 24.89
CA HIS A 164 -8.99 15.45 23.92
C HIS A 164 -8.71 14.17 23.14
N LEU A 165 -7.46 13.95 22.70
CA LEU A 165 -7.03 12.68 22.11
C LEU A 165 -7.20 11.50 23.07
N GLU A 166 -6.96 11.70 24.37
CA GLU A 166 -7.17 10.67 25.40
C GLU A 166 -8.65 10.29 25.56
N SER A 167 -9.60 11.09 25.06
CA SER A 167 -11.01 10.67 25.07
C SER A 167 -11.34 9.62 24.00
N LEU A 168 -10.43 9.42 23.04
CA LEU A 168 -10.62 8.49 21.93
C LEU A 168 -10.04 7.10 22.25
N PRO A 169 -10.65 6.03 21.72
CA PRO A 169 -10.11 4.68 21.78
C PRO A 169 -9.02 4.51 20.71
N LEU A 170 -7.90 5.21 20.85
CA LEU A 170 -6.82 5.27 19.84
C LEU A 170 -6.26 3.89 19.46
N GLU A 171 -6.45 2.89 20.31
CA GLU A 171 -5.95 1.52 20.13
C GLU A 171 -6.91 0.61 19.35
N THR A 172 -8.14 1.07 19.06
CA THR A 172 -9.12 0.28 18.30
C THR A 172 -9.14 0.63 16.81
N PHE A 173 -8.52 1.74 16.41
CA PHE A 173 -8.48 2.18 15.02
C PHE A 173 -7.44 1.39 14.22
N ASP A 174 -7.85 0.86 13.08
CA ASP A 174 -6.96 0.17 12.15
C ASP A 174 -6.00 1.19 11.50
N SER A 175 -6.53 2.37 11.16
CA SER A 175 -5.78 3.48 10.57
C SER A 175 -6.16 4.82 11.18
N ILE A 176 -5.16 5.67 11.43
CA ILE A 176 -5.33 7.05 11.88
C ILE A 176 -4.70 7.97 10.83
N LEU A 177 -5.53 8.82 10.20
CA LEU A 177 -5.09 9.81 9.23
C LEU A 177 -5.06 11.19 9.89
N ILE A 178 -3.89 11.82 9.90
CA ILE A 178 -3.65 13.18 10.35
C ILE A 178 -3.51 14.07 9.10
N LEU A 179 -4.58 14.79 8.79
CA LEU A 179 -4.60 15.69 7.63
C LEU A 179 -4.14 17.10 8.02
N ALA A 180 -3.75 17.88 7.03
CA ALA A 180 -3.46 19.29 7.20
C ALA A 180 -4.72 20.07 7.60
N ASP A 181 -4.58 20.95 8.58
CA ASP A 181 -5.69 21.77 9.08
C ASP A 181 -5.90 22.99 8.17
N GLU A 182 -6.95 22.96 7.34
CA GLU A 182 -7.34 24.07 6.44
C GLU A 182 -7.63 25.37 7.20
N SER A 183 -7.90 25.34 8.52
CA SER A 183 -8.15 26.57 9.28
C SER A 183 -6.88 27.40 9.54
N VAL A 184 -5.70 26.87 9.21
CA VAL A 184 -4.37 27.46 9.47
C VAL A 184 -3.64 27.85 8.18
N GLU A 185 -4.41 28.17 7.13
CA GLU A 185 -3.98 28.51 5.75
C GLU A 185 -2.82 29.52 5.63
N ASP A 186 -2.53 30.32 6.66
CA ASP A 186 -1.49 31.37 6.59
C ASP A 186 -0.03 30.86 6.66
N SER A 187 0.21 29.58 6.98
CA SER A 187 1.57 29.03 6.95
C SER A 187 1.61 27.50 6.87
N VAL A 188 2.02 26.99 5.70
CA VAL A 188 2.31 25.56 5.43
C VAL A 188 3.12 24.91 6.56
N VAL A 189 4.12 25.63 7.09
CA VAL A 189 4.99 25.17 8.18
C VAL A 189 4.23 24.97 9.51
N HIS A 190 3.21 25.79 9.77
CA HIS A 190 2.38 25.64 10.99
C HIS A 190 1.44 24.44 10.88
N SER A 191 0.93 24.13 9.70
CA SER A 191 0.13 22.92 9.46
C SER A 191 0.96 21.67 9.73
N ASP A 192 2.16 21.56 9.13
CA ASP A 192 3.05 20.42 9.34
C ASP A 192 3.47 20.27 10.81
N SER A 193 3.71 21.40 11.50
CA SER A 193 4.03 21.40 12.93
C SER A 193 2.89 20.82 13.77
N ARG A 194 1.62 21.10 13.41
CA ARG A 194 0.43 20.55 14.10
C ARG A 194 0.24 19.08 13.78
N SER A 195 0.46 18.66 12.53
CA SER A 195 0.37 17.25 12.13
C SER A 195 1.41 16.39 12.87
N LEU A 196 2.67 16.86 12.89
CA LEU A 196 3.75 16.21 13.65
C LEU A 196 3.49 16.20 15.16
N ALA A 197 3.00 17.30 15.74
CA ALA A 197 2.65 17.34 17.16
C ALA A 197 1.55 16.34 17.51
N THR A 198 0.53 16.22 16.65
CA THR A 198 -0.57 15.27 16.80
C THR A 198 -0.07 13.83 16.72
N LEU A 199 0.79 13.53 15.73
CA LEU A 199 1.44 12.23 15.57
C LEU A 199 2.20 11.81 16.83
N LEU A 200 3.03 12.72 17.37
CA LEU A 200 3.81 12.46 18.57
C LEU A 200 2.92 12.27 19.80
N LEU A 201 1.85 13.04 19.93
CA LEU A 201 0.91 12.91 21.05
C LEU A 201 0.16 11.57 21.01
N ILE A 202 -0.33 11.15 19.85
CA ILE A 202 -1.02 9.86 19.69
C ILE A 202 -0.08 8.71 20.07
N ARG A 203 1.15 8.72 19.55
CA ARG A 203 2.16 7.70 19.87
C ARG A 203 2.49 7.65 21.37
N ASP A 204 2.65 8.80 22.02
CA ASP A 204 2.92 8.85 23.46
C ASP A 204 1.70 8.45 24.32
N ILE A 205 0.47 8.71 23.86
CA ILE A 205 -0.75 8.24 24.54
C ILE A 205 -0.85 6.72 24.44
N GLN A 206 -0.64 6.16 23.25
CA GLN A 206 -0.68 4.71 23.02
C GLN A 206 0.39 3.98 23.84
N SER A 207 1.62 4.49 23.86
CA SER A 207 2.72 3.88 24.63
C SER A 207 2.45 3.87 26.13
N LYS A 208 1.78 4.90 26.68
CA LYS A 208 1.40 4.96 28.10
C LYS A 208 0.21 4.08 28.47
N ARG A 209 -0.63 3.72 27.50
CA ARG A 209 -1.83 2.89 27.73
C ARG A 209 -1.58 1.40 27.58
N LEU A 210 -0.47 1.00 26.94
CA LEU A 210 -0.06 -0.39 26.84
C LEU A 210 0.55 -0.87 28.17
N PRO A 211 -0.06 -1.85 28.87
CA PRO A 211 0.54 -2.43 30.05
C PRO A 211 1.73 -3.29 29.67
N TYR A 212 2.88 -2.97 30.27
CA TYR A 212 4.11 -3.77 30.31
C TYR A 212 3.81 -5.26 30.58
N ARG A 213 3.93 -6.13 29.57
CA ARG A 213 3.88 -7.59 29.72
C ARG A 213 5.30 -8.17 29.60
N ASP A 214 5.72 -8.79 30.70
CA ASP A 214 6.85 -9.71 30.92
C ASP A 214 8.31 -9.19 30.96
N THR A 215 8.75 -8.78 32.17
CA THR A 215 10.11 -9.12 32.63
C THR A 215 10.10 -10.54 33.20
N LYS A 216 10.71 -11.49 32.48
CA LYS A 216 11.49 -12.53 33.16
C LYS A 216 12.84 -11.91 33.53
N SER A 217 13.09 -11.90 34.82
CA SER A 217 14.26 -11.35 35.51
C SER A 217 15.60 -11.90 35.01
N ILE A 218 16.54 -11.00 34.66
CA ILE A 218 17.98 -11.20 34.83
C ILE A 218 18.53 -9.90 35.46
N PRO A 219 19.16 -9.94 36.65
CA PRO A 219 19.69 -8.74 37.27
C PRO A 219 21.14 -8.52 36.84
N LEU A 220 21.43 -7.48 36.07
CA LEU A 220 22.79 -6.94 35.96
C LEU A 220 22.73 -5.41 35.99
N ARG A 221 23.31 -4.90 37.08
CA ARG A 221 23.58 -3.49 37.35
C ARG A 221 24.47 -2.92 36.25
N HIS A 222 24.06 -1.83 35.61
CA HIS A 222 24.90 -0.65 35.41
C HIS A 222 24.01 0.56 35.12
N SER A 223 24.20 1.59 35.94
CA SER A 223 23.61 2.91 35.84
C SER A 223 24.15 3.64 34.61
N GLY A 224 23.28 3.91 33.64
CA GLY A 224 23.53 4.79 32.50
C GLY A 224 22.19 5.23 31.93
N PHE A 225 21.91 6.54 31.98
CA PHE A 225 20.71 7.17 31.43
C PHE A 225 20.61 6.82 29.94
N CYS A 226 19.60 6.04 29.52
CA CYS A 226 19.55 5.49 28.16
C CYS A 226 18.39 6.11 27.36
N HIS A 227 18.74 6.96 26.41
CA HIS A 227 17.85 7.65 25.46
C HIS A 227 17.15 6.71 24.46
N SER A 228 17.27 5.38 24.62
CA SER A 228 16.76 4.34 23.70
C SER A 228 15.56 3.54 24.24
N SER A 229 15.17 3.73 25.51
CA SER A 229 14.02 3.00 26.09
C SER A 229 12.69 3.46 25.49
N TRP A 230 12.47 4.78 25.41
CA TRP A 230 11.23 5.35 24.90
C TRP A 230 11.01 5.09 23.41
N ILE A 231 12.08 5.07 22.59
CA ILE A 231 12.01 4.74 21.16
C ILE A 231 11.50 3.31 20.97
N ARG A 232 12.00 2.37 21.79
CA ARG A 232 11.61 0.97 21.73
C ARG A 232 10.19 0.74 22.29
N GLU A 233 9.80 1.49 23.31
CA GLU A 233 8.42 1.52 23.84
C GLU A 233 7.44 2.13 22.83
N MET A 234 7.86 3.16 22.07
CA MET A 234 7.08 3.72 20.96
C MET A 234 6.98 2.79 19.76
N GLN A 235 8.03 2.00 19.49
CA GLN A 235 8.00 0.95 18.45
C GLN A 235 7.00 -0.15 18.80
N GLN A 236 7.02 -0.69 20.02
CA GLN A 236 6.04 -1.72 20.43
C GLN A 236 4.60 -1.19 20.53
N ALA A 237 4.42 0.11 20.74
CA ALA A 237 3.13 0.76 20.66
C ALA A 237 2.67 1.04 19.22
N SER A 238 3.60 0.98 18.27
CA SER A 238 3.32 1.20 16.85
C SER A 238 2.58 0.04 16.19
N ASP A 239 2.67 -1.15 16.76
CA ASP A 239 2.25 -2.42 16.15
C ASP A 239 0.71 -2.65 16.11
N LYS A 240 -0.11 -1.64 16.48
CA LYS A 240 -1.59 -1.79 16.56
C LYS A 240 -2.40 -0.78 15.74
N SER A 241 -1.80 0.30 15.26
CA SER A 241 -2.51 1.29 14.44
C SER A 241 -1.53 2.04 13.56
N ILE A 242 -1.82 2.09 12.26
CA ILE A 242 -1.05 2.87 11.29
C ILE A 242 -1.39 4.34 11.51
N ILE A 243 -0.37 5.20 11.58
CA ILE A 243 -0.59 6.64 11.64
C ILE A 243 0.04 7.28 10.41
N ILE A 244 -0.81 7.83 9.54
CA ILE A 244 -0.40 8.53 8.33
C ILE A 244 -0.56 10.02 8.59
N SER A 245 0.49 10.79 8.35
CA SER A 245 0.48 12.25 8.54
C SER A 245 0.77 12.95 7.22
N GLU A 246 -0.14 13.83 6.83
CA GLU A 246 0.07 14.73 5.70
C GLU A 246 1.16 15.75 6.05
N ILE A 247 2.13 15.92 5.15
CA ILE A 247 3.21 16.92 5.25
C ILE A 247 3.26 17.69 3.93
N LEU A 248 2.95 18.98 4.01
CA LEU A 248 2.83 19.88 2.87
C LEU A 248 4.20 20.47 2.46
N ASP A 249 5.10 20.77 3.40
CA ASP A 249 6.41 21.34 3.11
C ASP A 249 7.47 20.25 2.85
N SER A 250 8.09 20.33 1.67
CA SER A 250 9.12 19.38 1.23
C SER A 250 10.41 19.46 2.07
N ARG A 251 10.72 20.60 2.70
CA ARG A 251 11.89 20.70 3.61
C ARG A 251 11.63 19.97 4.91
N THR A 252 10.41 20.07 5.44
CA THR A 252 9.97 19.34 6.63
C THR A 252 9.98 17.83 6.36
N ARG A 253 9.49 17.39 5.18
CA ARG A 253 9.62 16.00 4.71
C ARG A 253 11.08 15.53 4.69
N ASN A 254 12.00 16.38 4.19
CA ASN A 254 13.44 16.10 4.11
C ASN A 254 14.17 16.12 5.46
N LEU A 255 13.63 16.77 6.49
CA LEU A 255 14.20 16.72 7.85
C LEU A 255 13.73 15.47 8.59
N VAL A 256 12.49 15.07 8.33
CA VAL A 256 11.90 13.83 8.82
C VAL A 256 12.67 12.64 8.23
N SER A 257 12.91 12.60 6.91
CA SER A 257 13.69 11.53 6.25
C SER A 257 15.05 11.23 6.90
N VAL A 258 15.82 12.26 7.24
CA VAL A 258 17.16 12.18 7.83
C VAL A 258 17.15 11.57 9.25
N SER A 259 16.00 11.58 9.92
CA SER A 259 15.82 10.95 11.23
C SER A 259 15.52 9.45 11.14
N ARG A 260 16.26 8.63 10.38
CA ARG A 260 15.93 7.20 10.13
C ARG A 260 14.46 6.99 9.68
N ILE A 261 13.91 7.94 8.93
CA ILE A 261 12.55 7.83 8.37
C ILE A 261 12.58 7.67 6.85
N SER A 262 13.71 7.83 6.16
CA SER A 262 13.86 7.26 4.81
C SER A 262 15.32 7.05 4.40
N ASP A 263 15.65 5.82 4.01
CA ASP A 263 16.96 5.37 3.54
C ASP A 263 16.98 5.42 1.99
N TYR A 264 18.04 5.85 1.30
CA TYR A 264 18.16 5.76 -0.17
C TYR A 264 19.63 5.59 -0.60
N VAL A 265 19.96 4.49 -1.31
CA VAL A 265 21.20 4.28 -2.11
C VAL A 265 20.92 3.25 -3.23
N LEU A 266 21.24 3.54 -4.50
CA LEU A 266 21.22 2.60 -5.66
C LEU A 266 22.65 2.23 -6.11
N SER A 267 22.87 1.00 -6.62
CA SER A 267 24.18 0.47 -7.08
C SER A 267 24.35 0.51 -8.62
N ASN A 268 25.58 0.48 -9.11
CA ASN A 268 25.91 0.42 -10.55
C ASN A 268 25.60 -0.95 -11.21
N GLU A 269 25.28 -1.98 -10.42
CA GLU A 269 24.97 -3.33 -10.93
C GLU A 269 23.57 -3.38 -11.56
N LEU A 270 22.60 -2.67 -10.97
CA LEU A 270 21.23 -2.52 -11.50
C LEU A 270 21.19 -1.99 -12.94
N VAL A 271 22.07 -1.02 -13.26
CA VAL A 271 22.18 -0.46 -14.62
C VAL A 271 22.68 -1.51 -15.62
N SER A 272 23.61 -2.37 -15.20
CA SER A 272 24.18 -3.41 -16.07
C SER A 272 23.14 -4.50 -16.38
N MET A 273 22.33 -4.86 -15.40
CA MET A 273 21.24 -5.83 -15.54
C MET A 273 20.11 -5.31 -16.43
N ALA A 274 19.65 -4.08 -16.20
CA ALA A 274 18.66 -3.43 -17.06
C ALA A 274 19.12 -3.38 -18.53
N LEU A 275 20.39 -3.05 -18.80
CA LEU A 275 20.94 -3.05 -20.16
C LEU A 275 20.95 -4.44 -20.83
N ALA A 276 21.11 -5.50 -20.05
CA ALA A 276 21.12 -6.87 -20.55
C ALA A 276 19.70 -7.32 -20.94
N MET A 277 18.68 -7.03 -20.12
CA MET A 277 17.27 -7.30 -20.47
C MET A 277 16.85 -6.58 -21.76
N VAL A 278 17.25 -5.31 -21.91
CA VAL A 278 16.99 -4.54 -23.14
C VAL A 278 17.73 -5.10 -24.36
N ALA A 279 18.88 -5.74 -24.16
CA ALA A 279 19.62 -6.39 -25.25
C ALA A 279 18.92 -7.66 -25.75
N GLU A 280 18.22 -8.37 -24.87
CA GLU A 280 17.46 -9.58 -25.17
C GLU A 280 16.14 -9.26 -25.86
N ASP A 281 15.30 -8.41 -25.26
CA ASP A 281 14.13 -7.83 -25.91
C ASP A 281 14.09 -6.31 -25.77
N LYS A 282 14.27 -5.64 -26.91
CA LYS A 282 14.25 -4.18 -27.03
C LYS A 282 12.94 -3.55 -26.58
N GLN A 283 11.85 -4.32 -26.54
CA GLN A 283 10.55 -3.84 -26.11
C GLN A 283 10.49 -3.62 -24.59
N ILE A 284 11.28 -4.38 -23.81
CA ILE A 284 11.35 -4.29 -22.35
C ILE A 284 11.92 -2.94 -21.89
N ASN A 285 12.73 -2.29 -22.73
CA ASN A 285 13.21 -0.92 -22.44
C ASN A 285 12.06 0.05 -22.16
N ARG A 286 10.92 -0.09 -22.84
CA ARG A 286 9.76 0.78 -22.63
C ARG A 286 9.09 0.53 -21.28
N VAL A 287 9.10 -0.73 -20.82
CA VAL A 287 8.58 -1.12 -19.50
C VAL A 287 9.47 -0.54 -18.40
N LEU A 288 10.78 -0.71 -18.53
CA LEU A 288 11.75 -0.18 -17.58
C LEU A 288 11.76 1.36 -17.58
N GLU A 289 11.66 2.01 -18.74
CA GLU A 289 11.54 3.47 -18.83
C GLU A 289 10.32 4.00 -18.06
N GLU A 290 9.18 3.31 -18.11
CA GLU A 290 7.99 3.69 -17.34
C GLU A 290 8.19 3.44 -15.84
N LEU A 291 8.68 2.26 -15.45
CA LEU A 291 8.90 1.91 -14.03
C LEU A 291 9.98 2.74 -13.34
N PHE A 292 10.91 3.32 -14.09
CA PHE A 292 11.94 4.25 -13.57
C PHE A 292 11.58 5.72 -13.77
N ALA A 293 10.48 6.05 -14.45
CA ALA A 293 10.05 7.42 -14.63
C ALA A 293 9.46 8.00 -13.33
N GLU A 294 9.50 9.33 -13.20
CA GLU A 294 8.82 10.04 -12.13
C GLU A 294 7.28 10.05 -12.32
N GLU A 295 6.81 9.75 -13.52
CA GLU A 295 5.38 9.72 -13.88
C GLU A 295 5.04 8.35 -14.50
N GLY A 296 3.97 7.72 -14.03
CA GLY A 296 3.49 6.43 -14.56
C GLY A 296 3.34 5.38 -13.47
N ASN A 297 3.42 4.11 -13.85
CA ASN A 297 3.47 3.03 -12.88
C ASN A 297 4.87 2.90 -12.29
N GLU A 298 4.96 2.70 -10.98
CA GLU A 298 6.18 2.37 -10.27
C GLU A 298 6.00 1.06 -9.50
N MET A 299 7.13 0.47 -9.09
CA MET A 299 7.13 -0.69 -8.21
C MET A 299 7.23 -0.25 -6.75
N CYS A 300 6.30 -0.70 -5.93
CA CYS A 300 6.21 -0.34 -4.52
C CYS A 300 6.15 -1.58 -3.63
N ILE A 301 6.61 -1.41 -2.39
CA ILE A 301 6.32 -2.34 -1.30
C ILE A 301 5.17 -1.76 -0.50
N LYS A 302 4.09 -2.53 -0.35
CA LYS A 302 2.90 -2.14 0.42
C LYS A 302 2.72 -3.09 1.61
N PRO A 303 2.43 -2.57 2.81
CA PRO A 303 2.06 -3.38 3.98
C PRO A 303 0.91 -4.34 3.71
N ALA A 304 0.91 -5.52 4.35
CA ALA A 304 -0.14 -6.53 4.17
C ALA A 304 -1.55 -6.06 4.54
N GLU A 305 -1.67 -5.14 5.48
CA GLU A 305 -2.94 -4.56 5.94
C GLU A 305 -3.80 -3.93 4.82
N PHE A 306 -3.19 -3.54 3.69
CA PHE A 306 -3.93 -3.03 2.53
C PHE A 306 -4.74 -4.11 1.79
N TYR A 307 -4.38 -5.38 1.99
CA TYR A 307 -4.93 -6.51 1.25
C TYR A 307 -5.57 -7.56 2.14
N LEU A 308 -5.19 -7.68 3.41
CA LEU A 308 -5.64 -8.78 4.27
C LEU A 308 -5.72 -8.42 5.74
N TYR A 309 -6.46 -9.24 6.49
CA TYR A 309 -6.53 -9.17 7.95
C TYR A 309 -5.49 -10.08 8.61
N ASP A 310 -5.13 -9.77 9.87
CA ASP A 310 -4.19 -10.61 10.61
C ASP A 310 -4.71 -12.05 10.71
N GLN A 311 -3.82 -13.00 10.41
CA GLN A 311 -4.09 -14.44 10.45
C GLN A 311 -5.14 -14.92 9.45
N GLU A 312 -5.48 -14.11 8.44
CA GLU A 312 -6.41 -14.49 7.37
C GLU A 312 -5.81 -15.59 6.48
N GLU A 313 -6.63 -16.55 6.07
CA GLU A 313 -6.22 -17.65 5.21
C GLU A 313 -6.73 -17.41 3.79
N LEU A 314 -5.82 -17.00 2.90
CA LEU A 314 -6.11 -16.60 1.52
C LEU A 314 -5.08 -17.20 0.57
N CYS A 315 -5.49 -17.52 -0.65
CA CYS A 315 -4.53 -17.83 -1.69
C CYS A 315 -3.97 -16.53 -2.31
N PHE A 316 -2.89 -16.64 -3.09
CA PHE A 316 -2.27 -15.46 -3.68
C PHE A 316 -3.18 -14.77 -4.70
N TYR A 317 -4.03 -15.53 -5.41
CA TYR A 317 -5.03 -14.93 -6.31
C TYR A 317 -6.05 -14.05 -5.59
N ASP A 318 -6.46 -14.40 -4.37
CA ASP A 318 -7.35 -13.55 -3.56
C ASP A 318 -6.71 -12.20 -3.29
N VAL A 319 -5.41 -12.20 -2.95
CA VAL A 319 -4.64 -10.98 -2.70
C VAL A 319 -4.50 -10.16 -3.98
N MET A 320 -4.23 -10.80 -5.12
CA MET A 320 -4.16 -10.13 -6.42
C MET A 320 -5.49 -9.42 -6.76
N ILE A 321 -6.62 -10.09 -6.55
CA ILE A 321 -7.96 -9.52 -6.78
C ILE A 321 -8.22 -8.32 -5.85
N ARG A 322 -7.83 -8.42 -4.58
CA ARG A 322 -7.94 -7.29 -3.63
C ARG A 322 -7.02 -6.13 -4.04
N GLY A 323 -5.84 -6.40 -4.59
CA GLY A 323 -4.98 -5.38 -5.20
C GLY A 323 -5.65 -4.66 -6.37
N ARG A 324 -6.43 -5.36 -7.20
CA ARG A 324 -7.18 -4.74 -8.31
C ARG A 324 -8.23 -3.73 -7.87
N GLN A 325 -8.83 -3.91 -6.69
CA GLN A 325 -9.75 -2.92 -6.10
C GLN A 325 -9.06 -1.57 -5.86
N ARG A 326 -7.72 -1.56 -5.77
CA ARG A 326 -6.88 -0.39 -5.59
C ARG A 326 -6.16 0.05 -6.87
N GLN A 327 -6.47 -0.57 -8.01
CA GLN A 327 -5.74 -0.40 -9.28
C GLN A 327 -4.25 -0.76 -9.14
N GLU A 328 -3.94 -1.79 -8.37
CA GLU A 328 -2.57 -2.27 -8.15
C GLU A 328 -2.44 -3.69 -8.74
N ILE A 329 -1.27 -4.05 -9.26
CA ILE A 329 -0.96 -5.43 -9.65
C ILE A 329 -0.02 -6.00 -8.60
N VAL A 330 -0.50 -6.97 -7.81
CA VAL A 330 0.34 -7.68 -6.83
C VAL A 330 1.21 -8.69 -7.58
N ILE A 331 2.52 -8.47 -7.55
CA ILE A 331 3.51 -9.28 -8.28
C ILE A 331 4.29 -10.23 -7.36
N GLY A 332 4.22 -10.02 -6.04
CA GLY A 332 4.92 -10.86 -5.09
C GLY A 332 4.68 -10.44 -3.64
N TYR A 333 5.41 -11.08 -2.73
CA TYR A 333 5.37 -10.78 -1.31
C TYR A 333 6.70 -11.09 -0.64
N ARG A 334 6.91 -10.54 0.56
CA ARG A 334 8.05 -10.88 1.41
C ARG A 334 7.57 -11.16 2.82
N LEU A 335 8.01 -12.29 3.35
CA LEU A 335 7.75 -12.69 4.73
C LEU A 335 8.72 -11.98 5.70
N PRO A 336 8.33 -11.74 6.97
CA PRO A 336 9.16 -11.05 7.96
C PRO A 336 10.53 -11.70 8.20
N SER A 337 10.58 -13.03 8.07
CA SER A 337 11.78 -13.82 8.28
C SER A 337 12.58 -14.07 7.01
N ALA A 338 12.09 -13.62 5.84
CA ALA A 338 12.76 -13.81 4.56
C ALA A 338 13.66 -12.61 4.24
N GLU A 339 14.88 -12.88 3.77
CA GLU A 339 15.82 -11.84 3.35
C GLU A 339 15.43 -11.24 2.00
N CYS A 340 14.91 -12.07 1.08
CA CYS A 340 14.49 -11.66 -0.26
C CYS A 340 12.95 -11.73 -0.41
N ALA A 341 12.42 -10.94 -1.35
CA ALA A 341 11.03 -11.05 -1.75
C ALA A 341 10.82 -12.26 -2.67
N ILE A 342 9.61 -12.79 -2.71
CA ILE A 342 9.20 -13.85 -3.62
C ILE A 342 8.34 -13.17 -4.68
N ILE A 343 8.91 -13.02 -5.88
CA ILE A 343 8.22 -12.52 -7.07
C ILE A 343 7.67 -13.71 -7.86
N ASN A 344 6.47 -13.56 -8.42
CA ASN A 344 5.77 -14.64 -9.14
C ASN A 344 5.72 -15.95 -8.33
N PRO A 345 5.09 -15.98 -7.14
CA PRO A 345 5.08 -17.17 -6.30
C PRO A 345 4.44 -18.37 -7.02
N GLU A 346 5.02 -19.55 -6.80
CA GLU A 346 4.43 -20.82 -7.18
C GLU A 346 3.13 -21.10 -6.39
N ASN A 347 2.30 -22.01 -6.91
CA ASN A 347 1.09 -22.50 -6.23
C ASN A 347 0.14 -21.37 -5.78
N LYS A 348 -0.14 -20.41 -6.67
CA LYS A 348 -0.95 -19.21 -6.38
C LYS A 348 -2.36 -19.49 -5.83
N ALA A 349 -2.91 -20.68 -6.10
CA ALA A 349 -4.21 -21.11 -5.62
C ALA A 349 -4.19 -21.79 -4.24
N GLU A 350 -3.01 -22.12 -3.70
CA GLU A 350 -2.93 -22.72 -2.37
C GLU A 350 -3.19 -21.65 -1.29
N PRO A 351 -4.17 -21.87 -0.38
CA PRO A 351 -4.43 -20.96 0.70
C PRO A 351 -3.24 -20.95 1.67
N ARG A 352 -2.85 -19.75 2.07
CA ARG A 352 -1.81 -19.49 3.05
C ARG A 352 -2.37 -18.61 4.16
N LYS A 353 -1.89 -18.86 5.37
CA LYS A 353 -2.14 -17.97 6.50
C LYS A 353 -1.16 -16.79 6.48
N TRP A 354 -1.70 -15.58 6.37
CA TRP A 354 -0.91 -14.36 6.27
C TRP A 354 -0.82 -13.62 7.61
N SER A 355 0.23 -12.84 7.78
CA SER A 355 0.49 -11.96 8.92
C SER A 355 0.49 -10.50 8.47
N LEU A 356 0.14 -9.57 9.35
CA LEU A 356 0.29 -8.13 9.06
C LEU A 356 1.75 -7.68 8.97
N ASP A 357 2.68 -8.49 9.48
CA ASP A 357 4.11 -8.26 9.31
C ASP A 357 4.60 -8.58 7.88
N ASP A 358 3.80 -9.29 7.08
CA ASP A 358 4.11 -9.55 5.67
C ASP A 358 4.01 -8.26 4.86
N VAL A 359 4.75 -8.18 3.76
CA VAL A 359 4.64 -7.07 2.81
C VAL A 359 4.42 -7.60 1.40
N PHE A 360 3.65 -6.88 0.59
CA PHE A 360 3.39 -7.21 -0.80
C PHE A 360 4.17 -6.29 -1.73
N VAL A 361 4.63 -6.86 -2.84
CA VAL A 361 5.28 -6.13 -3.93
C VAL A 361 4.24 -5.90 -5.00
N VAL A 362 4.04 -4.64 -5.38
CA VAL A 362 3.00 -4.24 -6.32
C VAL A 362 3.52 -3.30 -7.40
N ILE A 363 2.88 -3.32 -8.57
CA ILE A 363 2.97 -2.28 -9.58
C ILE A 363 1.73 -1.40 -9.44
N SER A 364 1.94 -0.09 -9.24
CA SER A 364 0.86 0.88 -9.05
C SER A 364 1.23 2.22 -9.67
N LEU A 365 0.26 3.05 -10.01
CA LEU A 365 0.51 4.44 -10.41
C LEU A 365 1.22 5.19 -9.27
N GLY A 366 2.31 5.88 -9.60
CA GLY A 366 3.07 6.71 -8.67
C GLY A 366 2.22 7.85 -8.10
N GLU A 367 2.44 8.17 -6.83
CA GLU A 367 1.72 9.21 -6.07
C GLU A 367 2.18 10.64 -6.37
#